data_AF-A0AA40A6M1-F1
#
_entry.id   AF-A0AA40A6M1-F1
#
_cell.length_a   1.000
_cell.length_b   1.000
_cell.length_c   1.000
_cell.angle_alpha   90.00
_cell.angle_beta   90.00
_cell.angle_gamma   90.00
#
_symmetry.space_group_name_H-M   'P 1'
#
loop_
_entity.id
_entity.type
_entity.pdbx_description
1 polymer ?
#
loop_
_entity_poly.entity_id
_entity_poly.type
_entity_poly.pdbx_seq_one_letter_code
_entity_poly.pdbx_strand_id
1 'polypeptide(L)'
;MRNGVAAVSSLAVAAAWLAPGASGARVCGATAASETFQYRFIEVRYDGPDPNKSSHLSTIAASLGTSSTPLYECVAQWPETWAGWFEGGPNIVWSDCIWTGAGSGADKTVSFAVDWKKKTVYLSHTFACSDKRGSDGLATGSLSLDFNCTTADGSSFCVPKSTSTGDRPTLRVSTTLRTTVGGGAATTPTSCQAGAKTYQSWRLDKWLRQYQMAPGSSAPDSTRPLPADTGPSFALTNLADGSAFSCAPSGQKNGTFEGTCKSAAAATGTTAAFTFDPVLNMVQVSQHWDCGDS
;
A
#
# COMPACT_ATOMS: atom_id res chain seq x y z
N MET A 1 7.22 -73.55 14.59
CA MET A 1 7.49 -72.15 14.98
C MET A 1 8.01 -71.39 13.76
N ARG A 2 7.20 -70.47 13.22
CA ARG A 2 7.59 -69.16 12.67
C ARG A 2 6.35 -68.58 11.99
N ASN A 3 5.70 -67.67 12.71
CA ASN A 3 4.57 -66.87 12.26
C ASN A 3 5.07 -65.88 11.20
N GLY A 4 4.49 -65.92 9.99
CA GLY A 4 4.66 -64.87 8.99
C GLY A 4 3.60 -63.80 9.20
N VAL A 5 4.01 -62.65 9.72
CA VAL A 5 3.14 -61.47 9.85
C VAL A 5 3.05 -60.81 8.48
N ALA A 6 1.85 -60.75 7.91
CA ALA A 6 1.57 -59.95 6.73
C ALA A 6 1.55 -58.46 7.13
N ALA A 7 2.51 -57.69 6.60
CA ALA A 7 2.53 -56.24 6.74
C ALA A 7 1.42 -55.64 5.85
N VAL A 8 0.31 -55.26 6.47
CA VAL A 8 -0.72 -54.43 5.83
C VAL A 8 -0.12 -53.04 5.66
N SER A 9 0.29 -52.72 4.43
CA SER A 9 0.75 -51.38 4.08
C SER A 9 -0.45 -50.46 3.97
N SER A 10 -0.76 -49.77 5.06
CA SER A 10 -1.76 -48.72 5.12
C SER A 10 -1.36 -47.59 4.16
N LEU A 11 -2.09 -47.45 3.05
CA LEU A 11 -2.09 -46.24 2.23
C LEU A 11 -2.58 -45.08 3.11
N ALA A 12 -1.64 -44.36 3.73
CA ALA A 12 -1.91 -43.06 4.32
C ALA A 12 -2.25 -42.11 3.17
N VAL A 13 -3.55 -41.91 2.94
CA VAL A 13 -4.04 -40.78 2.16
C VAL A 13 -3.59 -39.53 2.91
N ALA A 14 -2.49 -38.94 2.45
CA ALA A 14 -2.11 -37.60 2.83
C ALA A 14 -3.25 -36.70 2.38
N ALA A 15 -4.17 -36.41 3.30
CA ALA A 15 -5.04 -35.26 3.18
C ALA A 15 -4.10 -34.06 3.08
N ALA A 16 -3.85 -33.63 1.84
CA ALA A 16 -3.23 -32.36 1.60
C ALA A 16 -4.14 -31.34 2.27
N TRP A 17 -3.72 -30.86 3.43
CA TRP A 17 -4.27 -29.68 4.06
C TRP A 17 -4.02 -28.55 3.07
N LEU A 18 -4.96 -28.36 2.15
CA LEU A 18 -5.08 -27.13 1.40
C LEU A 18 -5.18 -26.05 2.46
N ALA A 19 -4.11 -25.25 2.57
CA ALA A 19 -4.14 -24.05 3.38
C ALA A 19 -5.46 -23.33 3.07
N PRO A 20 -6.24 -22.91 4.08
CA PRO A 20 -7.48 -22.19 3.84
C PRO A 20 -7.15 -21.01 2.95
N GLY A 21 -7.63 -21.07 1.70
CA GLY A 21 -7.46 -20.00 0.73
C GLY A 21 -8.00 -18.71 1.30
N ALA A 22 -7.40 -17.60 0.89
CA ALA A 22 -7.89 -16.25 1.14
C ALA A 22 -9.42 -16.21 1.03
N SER A 23 -10.10 -15.58 2.00
CA SER A 23 -11.55 -15.46 1.97
C SER A 23 -11.98 -14.83 0.65
N GLY A 24 -12.78 -15.61 -0.10
CA GLY A 24 -13.65 -15.26 -1.22
C GLY A 24 -13.29 -14.03 -2.03
N ALA A 25 -12.84 -14.26 -3.26
CA ALA A 25 -12.86 -13.22 -4.29
C ALA A 25 -14.22 -12.48 -4.29
N ARG A 26 -14.23 -11.16 -4.46
CA ARG A 26 -15.43 -10.30 -4.31
C ARG A 26 -16.05 -9.96 -5.66
N VAL A 27 -17.34 -9.68 -5.71
CA VAL A 27 -17.98 -9.39 -7.01
C VAL A 27 -17.46 -8.05 -7.55
N CYS A 28 -17.03 -8.03 -8.81
CA CYS A 28 -16.57 -6.84 -9.51
C CYS A 28 -17.36 -6.65 -10.82
N GLY A 29 -17.72 -5.40 -11.18
CA GLY A 29 -18.32 -5.07 -12.48
C GLY A 29 -19.62 -4.24 -12.44
N ALA A 30 -20.25 -4.03 -13.60
CA ALA A 30 -21.36 -3.08 -13.81
C ALA A 30 -22.66 -3.37 -13.01
N THR A 31 -22.80 -4.58 -12.45
CA THR A 31 -23.90 -4.94 -11.54
C THR A 31 -23.57 -4.73 -10.06
N ALA A 32 -22.31 -4.40 -9.73
CA ALA A 32 -21.87 -4.06 -8.38
C ALA A 32 -22.20 -2.59 -8.10
N ALA A 33 -23.47 -2.30 -7.85
CA ALA A 33 -23.86 -1.01 -7.31
C ALA A 33 -23.12 -0.78 -5.97
N SER A 34 -22.13 0.13 -5.99
CA SER A 34 -21.40 0.66 -4.82
C SER A 34 -21.14 -0.34 -3.69
N GLU A 35 -20.41 -1.42 -3.97
CA GLU A 35 -19.93 -2.27 -2.87
C GLU A 35 -19.09 -1.41 -1.92
N THR A 36 -19.57 -1.33 -0.68
CA THR A 36 -18.93 -0.59 0.39
C THR A 36 -18.31 -1.59 1.35
N PHE A 37 -16.99 -1.53 1.50
CA PHE A 37 -16.25 -2.31 2.47
C PHE A 37 -15.94 -1.45 3.69
N GLN A 38 -16.01 -2.03 4.87
CA GLN A 38 -15.74 -1.30 6.11
C GLN A 38 -14.53 -1.87 6.83
N TYR A 39 -13.58 -1.00 7.12
CA TYR A 39 -12.49 -1.25 8.04
C TYR A 39 -12.74 -0.48 9.34
N ARG A 40 -12.59 -1.18 10.46
CA ARG A 40 -12.54 -0.57 11.78
C ARG A 40 -11.08 -0.28 12.11
N PHE A 41 -10.82 0.96 12.52
CA PHE A 41 -9.60 1.30 13.23
C PHE A 41 -9.76 0.87 14.69
N ILE A 42 -8.93 -0.07 15.12
CA ILE A 42 -8.95 -0.65 16.47
C ILE A 42 -8.13 0.24 17.39
N GLU A 43 -6.91 0.57 16.96
CA GLU A 43 -6.02 1.52 17.61
C GLU A 43 -5.48 2.50 16.57
N VAL A 44 -5.35 3.77 16.96
CA VAL A 44 -4.70 4.81 16.16
C VAL A 44 -3.93 5.71 17.10
N ARG A 45 -2.68 6.00 16.75
CA ARG A 45 -1.82 6.91 17.49
C ARG A 45 -0.89 7.64 16.54
N TYR A 46 -0.77 8.95 16.74
CA TYR A 46 0.29 9.75 16.13
C TYR A 46 1.27 10.15 17.22
N ASP A 47 2.55 10.02 16.95
CA ASP A 47 3.65 10.46 17.80
C ASP A 47 4.45 11.50 17.01
N GLY A 48 4.59 12.70 17.56
CA GLY A 48 5.54 13.69 17.06
C GLY A 48 6.99 13.27 17.30
N PRO A 49 7.96 14.07 16.84
CA PRO A 49 9.36 13.76 17.01
C PRO A 49 9.74 13.59 18.48
N ASP A 50 10.48 12.54 18.78
CA ASP A 50 11.12 12.37 20.09
C ASP A 50 12.31 13.34 20.17
N PRO A 51 12.30 14.34 21.08
CA PRO A 51 13.37 15.34 21.17
C PRO A 51 14.72 14.75 21.56
N ASN A 52 14.75 13.54 22.12
CA ASN A 52 15.98 12.84 22.49
C ASN A 52 16.54 11.99 21.32
N LYS A 53 15.82 11.89 20.20
CA LYS A 53 16.26 11.16 19.01
C LYS A 53 16.57 12.14 17.89
N SER A 54 17.67 11.90 17.18
CA SER A 54 18.12 12.73 16.05
C SER A 54 17.30 12.58 14.78
N SER A 55 16.31 11.67 14.74
CA SER A 55 15.58 11.35 13.51
C SER A 55 14.60 12.44 13.07
N HIS A 56 14.11 13.28 14.01
CA HIS A 56 13.10 14.32 13.75
C HIS A 56 11.83 13.82 13.01
N LEU A 57 11.55 12.51 13.11
CA LEU A 57 10.42 11.88 12.42
C LEU A 57 9.19 11.84 13.32
N SER A 58 8.06 12.19 12.73
CA SER A 58 6.74 11.84 13.24
C SER A 58 6.38 10.43 12.81
N THR A 59 5.63 9.72 13.64
CA THR A 59 5.12 8.38 13.37
C THR A 59 3.61 8.37 13.50
N ILE A 60 2.92 7.68 12.60
CA ILE A 60 1.53 7.26 12.83
C ILE A 60 1.45 5.75 12.76
N ALA A 61 0.73 5.16 13.71
CA ALA A 61 0.43 3.75 13.78
C ALA A 61 -1.08 3.56 13.87
N ALA A 62 -1.60 2.62 13.10
CA ALA A 62 -3.00 2.27 13.09
C ALA A 62 -3.20 0.77 12.89
N SER A 63 -4.03 0.15 13.72
CA SER A 63 -4.41 -1.25 13.59
C SER A 63 -5.79 -1.33 12.96
N LEU A 64 -5.90 -2.06 11.84
CA LEU A 64 -7.12 -2.20 11.04
C LEU A 64 -7.69 -3.61 11.17
N GLY A 65 -9.01 -3.73 11.26
CA GLY A 65 -9.69 -5.02 11.20
C GLY A 65 -11.14 -4.88 10.77
N THR A 66 -11.79 -6.00 10.44
CA THR A 66 -13.25 -6.04 10.22
C THR A 66 -14.02 -6.29 11.51
N SER A 67 -13.33 -6.71 12.57
CA SER A 67 -13.84 -6.99 13.90
C SER A 67 -12.98 -6.29 14.97
N SER A 68 -12.94 -6.82 16.20
CA SER A 68 -12.01 -6.38 17.24
C SER A 68 -10.58 -6.92 17.06
N THR A 69 -10.37 -7.86 16.14
CA THR A 69 -9.05 -8.46 15.89
C THR A 69 -8.31 -7.68 14.80
N PRO A 70 -7.07 -7.22 15.04
CA PRO A 70 -6.29 -6.53 14.03
C PRO A 70 -5.86 -7.49 12.93
N LEU A 71 -6.26 -7.20 11.70
CA LEU A 71 -5.87 -7.91 10.48
C LEU A 71 -4.66 -7.26 9.82
N TYR A 72 -4.52 -5.94 9.92
CA TYR A 72 -3.41 -5.20 9.33
C TYR A 72 -2.86 -4.15 10.30
N GLU A 73 -1.53 -3.99 10.30
CA GLU A 73 -0.83 -2.91 10.99
C GLU A 73 -0.28 -1.91 9.98
N CYS A 74 -0.75 -0.68 10.08
CA CYS A 74 -0.43 0.44 9.22
C CYS A 74 0.50 1.39 9.95
N VAL A 75 1.78 1.42 9.58
CA VAL A 75 2.77 2.32 10.19
C VAL A 75 3.39 3.19 9.11
N ALA A 76 3.50 4.48 9.38
CA ALA A 76 4.15 5.44 8.49
C ALA A 76 4.97 6.43 9.30
N GLN A 77 6.09 6.87 8.72
CA GLN A 77 7.00 7.84 9.33
C GLN A 77 7.39 8.90 8.30
N TRP A 78 7.50 10.15 8.74
CA TRP A 78 7.92 11.28 7.90
C TRP A 78 8.51 12.41 8.77
N PRO A 79 9.36 13.29 8.21
CA PRO A 79 9.78 14.51 8.91
C PRO A 79 8.58 15.37 9.32
N GLU A 80 8.48 15.82 10.57
CA GLU A 80 7.26 16.47 11.09
C GLU A 80 6.70 17.59 10.20
N THR A 81 7.59 18.38 9.61
CA THR A 81 7.28 19.51 8.70
C THR A 81 6.47 19.11 7.47
N TRP A 82 6.54 17.84 7.06
CA TRP A 82 5.82 17.29 5.92
C TRP A 82 4.33 17.13 6.22
N ALA A 83 3.96 16.92 7.49
CA ALA A 83 2.56 16.72 7.89
C ALA A 83 1.83 15.66 7.03
N GLY A 84 2.55 14.62 6.62
CA GLY A 84 2.07 13.54 5.74
C GLY A 84 2.19 13.81 4.24
N TRP A 85 2.77 14.93 3.82
CA TRP A 85 2.99 15.33 2.42
C TRP A 85 4.48 15.38 2.08
N PHE A 86 4.92 14.69 1.04
CA PHE A 86 6.31 14.64 0.61
C PHE A 86 6.87 16.06 0.40
N GLU A 87 7.90 16.42 1.18
CA GLU A 87 8.51 17.76 1.18
C GLU A 87 7.51 18.93 1.27
N GLY A 88 6.34 18.71 1.87
CA GLY A 88 5.25 19.69 1.92
C GLY A 88 4.61 20.01 0.55
N GLY A 89 4.94 19.24 -0.48
CA GLY A 89 4.40 19.34 -1.83
C GLY A 89 3.00 18.73 -1.99
N PRO A 90 2.56 18.49 -3.24
CA PRO A 90 1.20 18.03 -3.54
C PRO A 90 1.00 16.52 -3.41
N ASN A 91 2.05 15.76 -3.02
CA ASN A 91 2.01 14.30 -2.98
C ASN A 91 1.90 13.81 -1.54
N ILE A 92 0.82 13.12 -1.22
CA ILE A 92 0.64 12.53 0.10
C ILE A 92 1.48 11.25 0.22
N VAL A 93 2.08 11.02 1.38
CA VAL A 93 2.87 9.83 1.67
C VAL A 93 1.92 8.67 1.95
N TRP A 94 1.95 7.66 1.07
CA TRP A 94 1.27 6.39 1.26
C TRP A 94 2.22 5.39 1.91
N SER A 95 1.70 4.60 2.84
CA SER A 95 2.41 3.47 3.45
C SER A 95 1.57 2.22 3.39
N ASP A 96 2.22 1.09 3.22
CA ASP A 96 1.58 -0.21 3.24
C ASP A 96 1.23 -0.64 4.66
N CYS A 97 0.11 -1.35 4.76
CA CYS A 97 -0.33 -2.01 5.98
C CYS A 97 0.06 -3.49 5.90
N ILE A 98 0.78 -3.96 6.91
CA ILE A 98 1.32 -5.31 6.97
C ILE A 98 0.23 -6.22 7.55
N TRP A 99 -0.08 -7.32 6.85
CA TRP A 99 -0.98 -8.34 7.37
C TRP A 99 -0.40 -9.00 8.63
N THR A 100 -1.20 -9.07 9.69
CA THR A 100 -0.76 -9.58 11.01
C THR A 100 -0.65 -11.10 11.09
N GLY A 101 -1.13 -11.83 10.07
CA GLY A 101 -1.32 -13.27 10.14
C GLY A 101 -2.66 -13.68 10.77
N ALA A 102 -3.46 -12.73 11.27
CA ALA A 102 -4.77 -13.00 11.83
C ALA A 102 -5.84 -13.15 10.73
N GLY A 103 -6.71 -14.14 10.89
CA GLY A 103 -7.77 -14.47 9.94
C GLY A 103 -7.25 -14.93 8.58
N SER A 104 -8.13 -15.11 7.60
CA SER A 104 -7.76 -15.16 6.19
C SER A 104 -7.56 -13.71 5.73
N GLY A 105 -6.35 -13.36 5.27
CA GLY A 105 -6.12 -12.05 4.64
C GLY A 105 -7.18 -11.80 3.57
N ALA A 106 -8.00 -10.77 3.77
CA ALA A 106 -9.21 -10.54 2.97
C ALA A 106 -8.93 -9.73 1.70
N ASP A 107 -7.81 -9.01 1.67
CA ASP A 107 -7.34 -8.13 0.61
C ASP A 107 -5.89 -8.50 0.24
N LYS A 108 -5.51 -8.27 -1.01
CA LYS A 108 -4.14 -8.49 -1.51
C LYS A 108 -3.17 -7.45 -0.99
N THR A 109 -3.59 -6.18 -0.99
CA THR A 109 -2.82 -5.08 -0.42
C THR A 109 -3.75 -4.14 0.31
N VAL A 110 -3.27 -3.55 1.39
CA VAL A 110 -3.93 -2.46 2.11
C VAL A 110 -2.87 -1.40 2.32
N SER A 111 -3.18 -0.16 1.99
CA SER A 111 -2.28 0.97 2.16
C SER A 111 -3.06 2.16 2.71
N PHE A 112 -2.40 3.00 3.49
CA PHE A 112 -3.00 4.17 4.10
C PHE A 112 -2.12 5.41 3.91
N ALA A 113 -2.76 6.57 3.97
CA ALA A 113 -2.08 7.87 3.96
C ALA A 113 -2.79 8.82 4.91
N VAL A 114 -2.09 9.80 5.45
CA VAL A 114 -2.64 10.72 6.45
C VAL A 114 -2.35 12.17 6.07
N ASP A 115 -3.39 12.96 5.84
CA ASP A 115 -3.28 14.41 5.77
C ASP A 115 -3.37 14.95 7.20
N TRP A 116 -2.21 15.21 7.81
CA TRP A 116 -2.15 15.65 9.20
C TRP A 116 -2.67 17.07 9.42
N LYS A 117 -2.74 17.89 8.36
CA LYS A 117 -3.31 19.25 8.44
C LYS A 117 -4.83 19.17 8.50
N LYS A 118 -5.45 18.33 7.66
CA LYS A 118 -6.91 18.11 7.67
C LYS A 118 -7.38 17.08 8.69
N LYS A 119 -6.43 16.37 9.33
CA LYS A 119 -6.70 15.22 10.19
C LYS A 119 -7.54 14.16 9.47
N THR A 120 -7.21 13.87 8.22
CA THR A 120 -7.94 12.89 7.41
C THR A 120 -7.02 11.72 7.08
N VAL A 121 -7.51 10.50 7.32
CA VAL A 121 -6.87 9.28 6.84
C VAL A 121 -7.55 8.82 5.57
N TYR A 122 -6.74 8.44 4.60
CA TYR A 122 -7.15 7.79 3.36
C TYR A 122 -6.76 6.33 3.44
N LEU A 123 -7.66 5.46 3.00
CA LEU A 123 -7.42 4.03 2.89
C LEU A 123 -7.61 3.59 1.45
N SER A 124 -6.71 2.74 0.99
CA SER A 124 -6.77 2.08 -0.31
C SER A 124 -6.50 0.59 -0.10
N HIS A 125 -7.27 -0.27 -0.75
CA HIS A 125 -6.98 -1.70 -0.73
C HIS A 125 -7.34 -2.36 -2.05
N THR A 126 -6.61 -3.43 -2.35
CA THR A 126 -6.84 -4.26 -3.53
C THR A 126 -7.26 -5.65 -3.12
N PHE A 127 -8.11 -6.31 -3.91
CA PHE A 127 -8.62 -7.63 -3.61
C PHE A 127 -8.86 -8.44 -4.88
N ALA A 128 -8.87 -9.77 -4.79
CA ALA A 128 -9.22 -10.58 -5.95
C ALA A 128 -10.72 -10.44 -6.28
N CYS A 129 -11.04 -10.27 -7.55
CA CYS A 129 -12.41 -10.29 -8.04
C CYS A 129 -12.87 -11.72 -8.31
N SER A 130 -14.09 -12.07 -7.88
CA SER A 130 -14.82 -13.27 -8.27
C SER A 130 -15.43 -13.06 -9.66
N ASP A 131 -14.56 -12.72 -10.59
CA ASP A 131 -14.86 -12.84 -12.00
C ASP A 131 -14.16 -14.08 -12.54
N LYS A 132 -14.69 -14.65 -13.62
CA LYS A 132 -14.08 -15.81 -14.26
C LYS A 132 -12.74 -15.47 -14.95
N ARG A 133 -12.19 -14.28 -14.70
CA ARG A 133 -11.03 -13.69 -15.38
C ARG A 133 -9.84 -13.50 -14.43
N GLY A 134 -10.06 -13.63 -13.12
CA GLY A 134 -9.03 -13.48 -12.09
C GLY A 134 -8.55 -12.04 -11.95
N SER A 135 -9.42 -11.04 -12.14
CA SER A 135 -9.02 -9.64 -12.01
C SER A 135 -8.89 -9.16 -10.56
N ASP A 136 -8.41 -7.92 -10.40
CA ASP A 136 -8.23 -7.29 -9.10
C ASP A 136 -9.16 -6.07 -8.94
N GLY A 137 -9.78 -5.97 -7.76
CA GLY A 137 -10.59 -4.87 -7.23
C GLY A 137 -9.71 -3.77 -6.66
N LEU A 138 -10.15 -2.50 -6.76
CA LEU A 138 -9.61 -1.39 -5.97
C LEU A 138 -10.75 -0.70 -5.22
N ALA A 139 -10.64 -0.59 -3.90
CA ALA A 139 -11.53 0.27 -3.14
C ALA A 139 -10.75 1.32 -2.35
N THR A 140 -11.34 2.51 -2.30
CA THR A 140 -10.75 3.67 -1.60
C THR A 140 -11.77 4.30 -0.68
N GLY A 141 -11.32 4.87 0.42
CA GLY A 141 -12.16 5.56 1.38
C GLY A 141 -11.37 6.59 2.18
N SER A 142 -12.09 7.41 2.92
CA SER A 142 -11.47 8.37 3.83
C SER A 142 -12.25 8.49 5.12
N LEU A 143 -11.56 8.86 6.19
CA LEU A 143 -12.12 9.08 7.51
C LEU A 143 -11.44 10.30 8.13
N SER A 144 -12.24 11.24 8.63
CA SER A 144 -11.69 12.32 9.46
C SER A 144 -11.46 11.79 10.87
N LEU A 145 -10.29 12.07 11.42
CA LEU A 145 -9.88 11.70 12.77
C LEU A 145 -9.89 12.94 13.66
N ASP A 146 -10.71 12.93 14.70
CA ASP A 146 -10.62 13.93 15.75
C ASP A 146 -9.63 13.43 16.81
N PHE A 147 -8.51 14.13 16.98
CA PHE A 147 -7.42 13.74 17.87
C PHE A 147 -7.36 14.64 19.10
N ASN A 148 -7.09 14.03 20.25
CA ASN A 148 -6.64 14.74 21.44
C ASN A 148 -5.13 14.54 21.59
N CYS A 149 -4.38 15.65 21.59
CA CYS A 149 -2.92 15.65 21.64
C CYS A 149 -2.43 16.08 23.01
N THR A 150 -1.53 15.29 23.58
CA THR A 150 -0.83 15.57 24.84
C THR A 150 0.64 15.82 24.53
N THR A 151 1.24 16.80 25.20
CA THR A 151 2.68 17.06 25.12
C THR A 151 3.30 16.74 26.48
N ALA A 152 4.35 15.90 26.47
CA ALA A 152 5.12 15.53 27.65
C ALA A 152 6.61 15.51 27.28
N ASP A 153 7.44 16.17 28.09
CA ASP A 153 8.91 16.21 27.92
C ASP A 153 9.38 16.61 26.51
N GLY A 154 8.65 17.53 25.85
CA GLY A 154 8.94 18.00 24.49
C GLY A 154 8.50 17.05 23.37
N SER A 155 8.10 15.82 23.70
CA SER A 155 7.44 14.91 22.76
C SER A 155 5.91 15.15 22.77
N SER A 156 5.27 14.98 21.62
CA SER A 156 3.81 15.02 21.53
C SER A 156 3.26 13.68 21.08
N PHE A 157 2.14 13.26 21.65
CA PHE A 157 1.38 12.11 21.16
C PHE A 157 -0.09 12.47 21.08
N CYS A 158 -0.76 11.94 20.07
CA CYS A 158 -2.16 12.19 19.77
C CYS A 158 -2.90 10.86 19.62
N VAL A 159 -4.02 10.74 20.31
CA VAL A 159 -4.94 9.60 20.19
C VAL A 159 -6.33 10.10 19.84
N PRO A 160 -7.18 9.29 19.18
CA PRO A 160 -8.55 9.68 18.90
C PRO A 160 -9.27 10.17 20.15
N LYS A 161 -9.97 11.29 20.02
CA LYS A 161 -10.70 11.91 21.12
C LYS A 161 -11.77 10.96 21.64
N SER A 162 -11.80 10.75 22.96
CA SER A 162 -12.83 9.95 23.62
C SER A 162 -14.23 10.52 23.37
N THR A 163 -15.24 9.65 23.39
CA THR A 163 -16.65 10.05 23.34
C THR A 163 -17.01 10.88 24.58
N SER A 164 -18.21 11.49 24.58
CA SER A 164 -18.73 12.23 25.74
C SER A 164 -18.87 11.39 27.01
N THR A 165 -18.87 10.05 26.90
CA THR A 165 -18.91 9.09 28.02
C THR A 165 -17.52 8.66 28.48
N GLY A 166 -16.45 9.13 27.84
CA GLY A 166 -15.05 8.76 28.16
C GLY A 166 -14.54 7.53 27.41
N ASP A 167 -15.37 6.87 26.59
CA ASP A 167 -15.01 5.66 25.85
C ASP A 167 -14.16 5.97 24.61
N ARG A 168 -13.40 4.97 24.13
CA ARG A 168 -12.69 5.08 22.85
C ARG A 168 -13.71 5.13 21.69
N PRO A 169 -13.55 6.06 20.72
CA PRO A 169 -14.48 6.17 19.60
C PRO A 169 -14.42 4.92 18.70
N THR A 170 -15.56 4.51 18.16
CA THR A 170 -15.59 3.51 17.10
C THR A 170 -15.33 4.19 15.76
N LEU A 171 -14.10 4.06 15.28
CA LEU A 171 -13.64 4.63 14.02
C LEU A 171 -13.80 3.61 12.88
N ARG A 172 -14.61 3.94 11.88
CA ARG A 172 -14.84 3.08 10.70
C ARG A 172 -14.63 3.87 9.43
N VAL A 173 -13.76 3.39 8.56
CA VAL A 173 -13.63 3.90 7.20
C VAL A 173 -14.46 3.01 6.27
N SER A 174 -15.35 3.65 5.52
CA SER A 174 -16.07 3.01 4.43
C SER A 174 -15.31 3.27 3.14
N THR A 175 -14.88 2.20 2.48
CA THR A 175 -14.23 2.26 1.18
C THR A 175 -15.20 1.78 0.12
N THR A 176 -15.24 2.45 -1.01
CA THR A 176 -16.11 2.06 -2.13
C THR A 176 -15.25 1.50 -3.24
N LEU A 177 -15.69 0.38 -3.83
CA LEU A 177 -15.09 -0.15 -5.05
C LEU A 177 -15.10 0.94 -6.13
N ARG A 178 -13.92 1.35 -6.57
CA ARG A 178 -13.76 2.01 -7.86
C ARG A 178 -13.69 0.86 -8.86
N THR A 179 -14.66 0.78 -9.76
CA THR A 179 -14.74 -0.29 -10.77
C THR A 179 -13.39 -0.48 -11.45
N THR A 180 -12.67 -1.53 -11.09
CA THR A 180 -11.40 -1.87 -11.73
C THR A 180 -11.63 -2.69 -12.97
N VAL A 181 -10.84 -2.32 -13.97
CA VAL A 181 -10.90 -2.83 -15.32
C VAL A 181 -10.16 -4.15 -15.37
N GLY A 182 -10.94 -5.20 -15.44
CA GLY A 182 -10.49 -6.59 -15.42
C GLY A 182 -11.22 -7.47 -16.42
N GLY A 183 -11.56 -6.92 -17.59
CA GLY A 183 -12.00 -7.68 -18.77
C GLY A 183 -13.45 -7.49 -19.23
N GLY A 184 -14.35 -6.98 -18.42
CA GLY A 184 -15.60 -6.40 -18.92
C GLY A 184 -15.39 -4.90 -19.10
N ALA A 185 -15.72 -4.37 -20.29
CA ALA A 185 -15.58 -2.98 -20.74
C ALA A 185 -15.03 -2.02 -19.67
N ALA A 186 -13.78 -1.59 -19.88
CA ALA A 186 -13.17 -0.53 -19.11
C ALA A 186 -14.19 0.58 -18.91
N THR A 187 -14.52 0.92 -17.65
CA THR A 187 -14.99 2.28 -17.39
C THR A 187 -13.75 3.16 -17.48
N THR A 188 -13.23 3.24 -18.71
CA THR A 188 -12.34 4.28 -19.18
C THR A 188 -12.89 5.56 -18.56
N PRO A 189 -12.07 6.34 -17.85
CA PRO A 189 -12.49 7.66 -17.41
C PRO A 189 -13.24 8.32 -18.56
N THR A 190 -14.47 8.78 -18.33
CA THR A 190 -15.34 9.35 -19.38
C THR A 190 -14.65 10.46 -20.16
N SER A 191 -13.58 11.03 -19.58
CA SER A 191 -12.52 11.77 -20.25
C SER A 191 -11.17 11.57 -19.55
N CYS A 192 -10.07 11.81 -20.25
CA CYS A 192 -8.72 11.85 -19.68
C CYS A 192 -8.62 12.78 -18.44
N GLN A 193 -9.32 13.92 -18.47
CA GLN A 193 -9.39 14.87 -17.36
C GLN A 193 -10.09 14.32 -16.11
N ALA A 194 -11.10 13.46 -16.28
CA ALA A 194 -11.78 12.81 -15.16
C ALA A 194 -10.84 11.79 -14.48
N GLY A 195 -10.01 11.09 -15.25
CA GLY A 195 -9.02 10.14 -14.73
C GLY A 195 -7.95 10.84 -13.89
N ALA A 196 -7.42 11.96 -14.39
CA ALA A 196 -6.38 12.74 -13.69
C ALA A 196 -6.80 13.28 -12.32
N LYS A 197 -8.11 13.48 -12.06
CA LYS A 197 -8.64 14.00 -10.79
C LYS A 197 -8.98 12.91 -9.77
N THR A 198 -8.66 11.65 -10.07
CA THR A 198 -9.03 10.51 -9.22
C THR A 198 -7.81 9.80 -8.68
N TYR A 199 -7.91 9.29 -7.45
CA TYR A 199 -6.87 8.44 -6.88
C TYR A 199 -6.72 7.18 -7.73
N GLN A 200 -5.49 6.99 -8.21
CA GLN A 200 -5.06 5.83 -8.98
C GLN A 200 -4.32 4.89 -8.04
N SER A 201 -4.50 3.60 -8.24
CA SER A 201 -3.64 2.61 -7.58
C SER A 201 -2.80 1.91 -8.60
N TRP A 202 -1.61 1.58 -8.13
CA TRP A 202 -0.55 1.03 -8.93
C TRP A 202 -0.11 -0.27 -8.28
N ARG A 203 0.06 -1.30 -9.10
CA ARG A 203 0.77 -2.49 -8.68
C ARG A 203 2.21 -2.36 -9.12
N LEU A 204 3.12 -2.41 -8.16
CA LEU A 204 4.55 -2.49 -8.40
C LEU A 204 4.96 -3.97 -8.28
N ASP A 205 5.49 -4.51 -9.36
CA ASP A 205 5.97 -5.88 -9.44
C ASP A 205 7.46 -5.91 -9.79
N LYS A 206 8.15 -7.01 -9.43
CA LYS A 206 9.55 -7.28 -9.81
C LYS A 206 10.53 -6.18 -9.39
N TRP A 207 10.38 -5.65 -8.17
CA TRP A 207 11.34 -4.71 -7.59
C TRP A 207 12.74 -5.33 -7.53
N LEU A 208 13.69 -4.74 -8.26
CA LEU A 208 15.06 -5.19 -8.35
C LEU A 208 16.02 -4.01 -8.22
N ARG A 209 16.94 -4.10 -7.28
CA ARG A 209 18.03 -3.14 -7.06
C ARG A 209 19.34 -3.92 -6.96
N GLN A 210 20.38 -3.44 -7.63
CA GLN A 210 21.69 -4.09 -7.64
C GLN A 210 22.72 -3.11 -7.08
N TYR A 211 23.68 -3.63 -6.34
CA TYR A 211 24.78 -2.86 -5.76
C TYR A 211 26.01 -3.74 -5.68
N GLN A 212 27.19 -3.12 -5.77
CA GLN A 212 28.46 -3.85 -5.74
C GLN A 212 28.94 -3.99 -4.30
N MET A 213 29.27 -5.22 -3.91
CA MET A 213 29.82 -5.53 -2.58
C MET A 213 31.16 -6.24 -2.71
N ALA A 214 32.10 -5.90 -1.82
CA ALA A 214 33.34 -6.66 -1.71
C ALA A 214 33.03 -8.07 -1.18
N PRO A 215 33.78 -9.10 -1.61
CA PRO A 215 33.60 -10.46 -1.09
C PRO A 215 33.65 -10.50 0.44
N GLY A 216 32.71 -11.20 1.07
CA GLY A 216 32.61 -11.32 2.53
C GLY A 216 31.97 -10.13 3.25
N SER A 217 31.49 -9.11 2.53
CA SER A 217 30.77 -7.98 3.14
C SER A 217 29.41 -8.42 3.70
N SER A 218 29.02 -7.85 4.85
CA SER A 218 27.69 -8.01 5.42
C SER A 218 26.63 -7.35 4.54
N ALA A 219 25.42 -7.92 4.51
CA ALA A 219 24.28 -7.31 3.83
C ALA A 219 24.14 -5.83 4.23
N PRO A 220 23.81 -4.94 3.29
CA PRO A 220 23.75 -3.52 3.55
C PRO A 220 22.61 -3.15 4.50
N ASP A 221 22.90 -2.23 5.41
CA ASP A 221 21.96 -1.62 6.35
C ASP A 221 21.58 -0.21 5.89
N SER A 222 20.50 0.33 6.45
CA SER A 222 19.99 1.68 6.11
C SER A 222 20.94 2.83 6.49
N THR A 223 22.08 2.52 7.11
CA THR A 223 23.04 3.50 7.64
C THR A 223 24.32 3.59 6.81
N ARG A 224 24.53 2.71 5.82
CA ARG A 224 25.70 2.76 4.93
C ARG A 224 25.32 3.11 3.48
N PRO A 225 26.07 4.03 2.84
CA PRO A 225 25.93 4.26 1.41
C PRO A 225 26.21 2.97 0.65
N LEU A 226 25.27 2.60 -0.22
CA LEU A 226 25.39 1.41 -1.06
C LEU A 226 26.38 1.67 -2.21
N PRO A 227 27.52 0.96 -2.28
CA PRO A 227 28.51 1.19 -3.32
C PRO A 227 27.97 0.76 -4.69
N ALA A 228 28.14 1.64 -5.69
CA ALA A 228 27.72 1.39 -7.08
C ALA A 228 26.27 0.88 -7.19
N ASP A 229 25.37 1.46 -6.40
CA ASP A 229 23.95 1.18 -6.46
C ASP A 229 23.37 1.62 -7.80
N THR A 230 22.77 0.67 -8.52
CA THR A 230 22.15 0.92 -9.82
C THR A 230 20.83 1.65 -9.71
N GLY A 231 20.25 1.74 -8.51
CA GLY A 231 18.87 2.17 -8.31
C GLY A 231 17.85 1.06 -8.64
N PRO A 232 16.55 1.31 -8.41
CA PRO A 232 15.53 0.29 -8.59
C PRO A 232 15.03 0.20 -10.03
N SER A 233 14.72 -1.02 -10.45
CA SER A 233 13.98 -1.36 -11.66
C SER A 233 12.76 -2.18 -11.29
N PHE A 234 11.63 -1.93 -11.96
CA PHE A 234 10.36 -2.58 -11.63
C PHE A 234 9.36 -2.51 -12.78
N ALA A 235 8.33 -3.35 -12.72
CA ALA A 235 7.14 -3.24 -13.55
C ALA A 235 6.04 -2.51 -12.78
N LEU A 236 5.36 -1.59 -13.45
CA LEU A 236 4.35 -0.72 -12.86
C LEU A 236 3.06 -0.88 -13.65
N THR A 237 1.98 -1.31 -13.00
CA THR A 237 0.66 -1.47 -13.64
C THR A 237 -0.34 -0.54 -12.98
N ASN A 238 -0.93 0.39 -13.73
CA ASN A 238 -2.07 1.16 -13.25
C ASN A 238 -3.30 0.26 -13.27
N LEU A 239 -3.93 0.09 -12.10
CA LEU A 239 -5.06 -0.82 -11.93
C LEU A 239 -6.38 -0.26 -12.47
N ALA A 240 -6.46 1.05 -12.72
CA ALA A 240 -7.67 1.69 -13.22
C ALA A 240 -7.84 1.55 -14.73
N ASP A 241 -6.77 1.71 -15.51
CA ASP A 241 -6.80 1.62 -16.97
C ASP A 241 -6.09 0.37 -17.53
N GLY A 242 -5.37 -0.37 -16.67
CA GLY A 242 -4.57 -1.52 -17.06
C GLY A 242 -3.24 -1.17 -17.73
N SER A 243 -2.85 0.10 -17.78
CA SER A 243 -1.61 0.55 -18.41
C SER A 243 -0.40 -0.05 -17.67
N ALA A 244 0.45 -0.74 -18.41
CA ALA A 244 1.65 -1.37 -17.89
C ALA A 244 2.91 -0.67 -18.39
N PHE A 245 3.82 -0.36 -17.47
CA PHE A 245 5.08 0.31 -17.73
C PHE A 245 6.26 -0.50 -17.18
N SER A 246 7.40 -0.42 -17.85
CA SER A 246 8.69 -0.90 -17.37
C SER A 246 9.53 0.29 -16.95
N CYS A 247 9.85 0.36 -15.66
CA CYS A 247 10.58 1.45 -15.04
C CYS A 247 12.03 1.05 -14.80
N ALA A 248 12.94 1.91 -15.25
CA ALA A 248 14.37 1.76 -15.02
C ALA A 248 15.00 3.12 -14.66
N PRO A 249 16.06 3.13 -13.84
CA PRO A 249 16.73 4.36 -13.45
C PRO A 249 17.45 4.95 -14.67
N SER A 250 17.31 6.26 -14.84
CA SER A 250 17.97 7.05 -15.88
C SER A 250 19.16 7.85 -15.34
N GLY A 251 19.24 8.03 -14.01
CA GLY A 251 20.34 8.73 -13.36
C GLY A 251 20.11 8.89 -11.86
N GLN A 252 21.03 9.59 -11.21
CA GLN A 252 20.93 9.94 -9.80
C GLN A 252 21.18 11.45 -9.64
N LYS A 253 20.34 12.11 -8.84
CA LYS A 253 20.42 13.54 -8.54
C LYS A 253 20.25 13.74 -7.04
N ASN A 254 21.20 14.42 -6.42
CA ASN A 254 21.20 14.71 -4.97
C ASN A 254 20.94 13.47 -4.10
N GLY A 255 21.51 12.31 -4.46
CA GLY A 255 21.33 11.05 -3.73
C GLY A 255 20.05 10.28 -4.08
N THR A 256 19.08 10.90 -4.76
CA THR A 256 17.83 10.26 -5.22
C THR A 256 18.01 9.70 -6.63
N PHE A 257 17.51 8.49 -6.89
CA PHE A 257 17.46 7.93 -8.23
C PHE A 257 16.26 8.48 -8.99
N GLU A 258 16.47 8.90 -10.23
CA GLU A 258 15.40 9.33 -11.14
C GLU A 258 15.31 8.32 -12.28
N GLY A 259 14.10 8.04 -12.76
CA GLY A 259 13.89 7.10 -13.86
C GLY A 259 12.61 7.33 -14.64
N THR A 260 12.60 6.81 -15.86
CA THR A 260 11.43 6.86 -16.75
C THR A 260 10.81 5.48 -16.89
N CYS A 261 9.49 5.43 -16.95
CA CYS A 261 8.72 4.22 -17.14
C CYS A 261 8.21 4.16 -18.58
N LYS A 262 8.76 3.23 -19.36
CA LYS A 262 8.38 3.01 -20.76
C LYS A 262 7.13 2.13 -20.83
N SER A 263 6.11 2.56 -21.56
CA SER A 263 4.89 1.77 -21.73
C SER A 263 5.20 0.47 -22.48
N ALA A 264 4.67 -0.65 -21.98
CA ALA A 264 4.88 -1.98 -22.56
C ALA A 264 4.01 -2.22 -23.81
N ALA A 265 2.91 -1.47 -23.95
CA ALA A 265 2.11 -1.37 -25.16
C ALA A 265 2.32 0.03 -25.76
N ALA A 266 2.11 0.22 -27.06
CA ALA A 266 2.15 1.53 -27.71
C ALA A 266 0.96 2.42 -27.29
N ALA A 267 0.76 2.61 -25.98
CA ALA A 267 -0.22 3.52 -25.41
C ALA A 267 0.24 4.95 -25.72
N THR A 268 -0.26 5.48 -26.83
CA THR A 268 -0.07 6.88 -27.22
C THR A 268 -0.89 7.76 -26.26
N GLY A 269 -0.22 8.50 -25.38
CA GLY A 269 -0.84 9.53 -24.54
C GLY A 269 -0.58 9.44 -23.03
N THR A 270 0.06 8.38 -22.52
CA THR A 270 0.43 8.29 -21.09
C THR A 270 1.91 7.97 -20.91
N THR A 271 2.56 8.74 -20.03
CA THR A 271 3.95 8.50 -19.63
C THR A 271 4.02 8.41 -18.12
N ALA A 272 5.00 7.68 -17.60
CA ALA A 272 5.25 7.65 -16.17
C ALA A 272 6.73 7.83 -15.89
N ALA A 273 7.03 8.43 -14.75
CA ALA A 273 8.38 8.61 -14.23
C ALA A 273 8.38 8.27 -12.75
N PHE A 274 9.55 7.96 -12.21
CA PHE A 274 9.71 7.72 -10.78
C PHE A 274 10.93 8.43 -10.22
N THR A 275 10.86 8.70 -8.93
CA THR A 275 12.01 9.06 -8.10
C THR A 275 12.09 8.08 -6.95
N PHE A 276 13.29 7.67 -6.56
CA PHE A 276 13.51 6.77 -5.42
C PHE A 276 14.57 7.35 -4.51
N ASP A 277 14.17 7.67 -3.28
CA ASP A 277 15.07 8.09 -2.21
C ASP A 277 15.56 6.85 -1.46
N PRO A 278 16.86 6.50 -1.57
CA PRO A 278 17.42 5.33 -0.93
C PRO A 278 17.59 5.47 0.59
N VAL A 279 17.61 6.70 1.13
CA VAL A 279 17.72 6.99 2.56
C VAL A 279 16.37 6.80 3.22
N LEU A 280 15.32 7.34 2.61
CA LEU A 280 13.94 7.16 3.09
C LEU A 280 13.33 5.83 2.65
N ASN A 281 14.00 5.10 1.74
CA ASN A 281 13.52 3.89 1.10
C ASN A 281 12.11 4.06 0.51
N MET A 282 11.91 5.16 -0.21
CA MET A 282 10.60 5.57 -0.70
C MET A 282 10.64 5.79 -2.22
N VAL A 283 9.69 5.19 -2.93
CA VAL A 283 9.49 5.40 -4.36
C VAL A 283 8.28 6.31 -4.57
N GLN A 284 8.47 7.38 -5.34
CA GLN A 284 7.40 8.22 -5.84
C GLN A 284 7.22 7.92 -7.32
N VAL A 285 5.99 7.67 -7.73
CA VAL A 285 5.60 7.46 -9.13
C VAL A 285 4.73 8.63 -9.56
N SER A 286 5.03 9.21 -10.71
CA SER A 286 4.25 10.27 -11.34
C SER A 286 3.84 9.81 -12.73
N GLN A 287 2.53 9.73 -12.99
CA GLN A 287 1.99 9.48 -14.33
C GLN A 287 1.50 10.79 -14.91
N HIS A 288 1.94 11.08 -16.13
CA HIS A 288 1.45 12.17 -16.93
C HIS A 288 0.48 11.65 -17.98
N TRP A 289 -0.65 12.35 -18.09
CA TRP A 289 -1.71 12.07 -19.04
C TRP A 289 -1.77 13.23 -20.03
N ASP A 290 -1.39 12.97 -21.27
CA ASP A 290 -1.56 13.92 -22.36
C ASP A 290 -3.02 13.84 -22.84
N CYS A 291 -3.84 14.73 -22.32
CA CYS A 291 -5.27 14.74 -22.58
C CYS A 291 -5.65 15.46 -23.88
N GLY A 292 -4.69 16.05 -24.60
CA GLY A 292 -4.95 17.01 -25.68
C GLY A 292 -5.60 18.31 -25.16
N ASP A 293 -5.29 19.44 -25.80
CA ASP A 293 -6.05 20.67 -25.57
C ASP A 293 -7.45 20.48 -26.15
N SER A 294 -8.47 20.73 -25.33
CA SER A 294 -9.89 20.69 -25.73
C SER A 294 -10.30 22.04 -26.30
#